data_AF-A0A7W0ZVB6-F1
#
_entry.id   AF-A0A7W0ZVB6-F1
#
_cell.length_a   1.000
_cell.length_b   1.000
_cell.length_c   1.000
_cell.angle_alpha   90.00
_cell.angle_beta   90.00
_cell.angle_gamma   90.00
#
_symmetry.space_group_name_H-M   'P 1'
#
loop_
_entity.id
_entity.type
_entity.pdbx_description
1 polymer ?
#
loop_
_entity_poly.entity_id
_entity_poly.type
_entity_poly.pdbx_seq_one_letter_code
_entity_poly.pdbx_strand_id
1 'polypeptide(L)'
;MSEDVTMQQLVELLPARIWYLTSNGTDMWCRRPYGFLFSTGQAAETFAKEMGTGEELFAIGMDAGALISDAILSGLRDTAVTRLFIDPAIDADSGDVHGKILRLSPLT
;
A
#
# COMPACT_ATOMS: atom_id res chain seq x y z
N MET A 1 -21.99 3.05 4.15
CA MET A 1 -22.01 2.20 2.95
C MET A 1 -20.58 2.14 2.45
N SER A 2 -19.93 0.98 2.47
CA SER A 2 -18.57 0.83 1.94
C SER A 2 -18.71 0.54 0.46
N GLU A 3 -18.40 1.51 -0.39
CA GLU A 3 -18.40 1.31 -1.83
C GLU A 3 -17.26 0.36 -2.20
N ASP A 4 -17.60 -0.75 -2.86
CA ASP A 4 -16.64 -1.63 -3.53
C ASP A 4 -16.07 -0.84 -4.72
N VAL A 5 -14.96 -0.14 -4.50
CA VAL A 5 -14.23 0.56 -5.55
C VAL A 5 -13.65 -0.48 -6.50
N THR A 6 -14.05 -0.43 -7.77
CA THR A 6 -13.50 -1.33 -8.78
C THR A 6 -12.03 -1.00 -9.02
N MET A 7 -11.24 -1.99 -9.43
CA MET A 7 -9.81 -1.81 -9.68
C MET A 7 -9.51 -0.68 -10.69
N GLN A 8 -10.38 -0.49 -11.70
CA GLN A 8 -10.30 0.62 -12.65
C GLN A 8 -10.52 1.99 -12.00
N GLN A 9 -11.55 2.14 -11.16
CA GLN A 9 -11.77 3.40 -10.43
C GLN A 9 -10.61 3.71 -9.48
N LEU A 10 -9.93 2.69 -8.97
CA LEU A 10 -8.77 2.90 -8.14
C LEU A 10 -7.57 3.44 -8.93
N VAL A 11 -7.36 2.98 -10.17
CA VAL A 11 -6.33 3.55 -11.07
C VAL A 11 -6.53 5.06 -11.21
N GLU A 12 -7.77 5.49 -11.42
CA GLU A 12 -8.12 6.90 -11.62
C GLU A 12 -7.93 7.74 -10.35
N LEU A 13 -7.98 7.10 -9.18
CA LEU A 13 -7.81 7.75 -7.89
C LEU A 13 -6.36 7.76 -7.40
N LEU A 14 -5.48 6.98 -8.03
CA LEU A 14 -4.07 6.95 -7.70
C LEU A 14 -3.32 8.04 -8.49
N PRO A 15 -2.35 8.72 -7.86
CA PRO A 15 -1.43 9.56 -8.59
C PRO A 15 -0.67 8.73 -9.63
N ALA A 16 -0.23 9.36 -10.72
CA ALA A 16 0.49 8.67 -11.80
C ALA A 16 1.70 7.87 -11.30
N ARG A 17 2.35 8.38 -10.25
CA ARG A 17 3.42 7.72 -9.51
C ARG A 17 2.98 7.45 -8.08
N ILE A 18 3.28 6.25 -7.61
CA ILE A 18 3.03 5.80 -6.23
C ILE A 18 4.32 5.28 -5.64
N TRP A 19 4.38 5.24 -4.31
CA TRP A 19 5.51 4.72 -3.55
C TRP A 19 5.05 3.59 -2.64
N TYR A 20 5.91 2.61 -2.45
CA TYR A 20 5.73 1.53 -1.50
C TYR A 20 7.03 1.31 -0.71
N LEU A 21 6.90 0.67 0.45
CA LEU A 21 8.04 0.36 1.32
C LEU A 21 8.64 -1.00 0.97
N THR A 22 9.95 -1.14 1.05
CA THR A 22 10.67 -2.40 0.84
C THR A 22 11.91 -2.49 1.73
N SER A 23 12.26 -3.70 2.17
CA SER A 23 13.51 -3.98 2.89
C SER A 23 14.61 -4.56 1.99
N ASN A 24 14.27 -5.02 0.78
CA ASN A 24 15.20 -5.68 -0.14
C ASN A 24 15.30 -5.01 -1.52
N GLY A 25 14.58 -3.90 -1.70
CA GLY A 25 14.59 -3.12 -2.92
C GLY A 25 13.69 -3.66 -4.04
N THR A 26 12.93 -4.73 -3.79
CA THR A 26 12.09 -5.39 -4.80
C THR A 26 10.71 -5.70 -4.27
N ASP A 27 10.61 -6.40 -3.14
CA ASP A 27 9.34 -6.87 -2.60
C ASP A 27 8.69 -5.78 -1.75
N MET A 28 7.39 -5.58 -1.95
CA MET A 28 6.62 -4.68 -1.11
C MET A 28 6.52 -5.23 0.31
N TRP A 29 7.02 -4.46 1.26
CA TRP A 29 6.83 -4.70 2.67
C TRP A 29 5.34 -4.55 3.03
N CYS A 30 4.83 -5.56 3.72
CA CYS A 30 3.43 -5.65 4.09
C CYS A 30 3.30 -6.06 5.56
N ARG A 31 2.41 -5.41 6.30
CA ARG A 31 1.98 -5.85 7.63
C ARG A 31 0.67 -6.60 7.49
N ARG A 32 0.74 -7.88 7.09
CA ARG A 32 -0.43 -8.68 6.70
C ARG A 32 -1.58 -8.55 7.72
N PRO A 33 -2.83 -8.37 7.26
CA PRO A 33 -3.27 -8.44 5.86
C PRO A 33 -3.14 -7.12 5.07
N TYR A 34 -2.35 -6.16 5.57
CA TYR A 34 -2.26 -4.80 5.07
C TYR A 34 -1.01 -4.56 4.21
N GLY A 35 -1.20 -3.91 3.07
CA GLY A 35 -0.16 -3.24 2.29
C GLY A 35 -0.35 -1.71 2.32
N PHE A 36 0.71 -0.97 2.01
CA PHE A 36 0.73 0.48 2.15
C PHE A 36 1.30 1.12 0.89
N LEU A 37 0.55 2.05 0.32
CA LEU A 37 0.89 2.83 -0.85
C LEU A 37 0.83 4.30 -0.50
N PHE A 38 1.72 5.09 -1.09
CA PHE A 38 1.89 6.49 -0.76
C PHE A 38 1.94 7.32 -2.05
N SER A 39 1.48 8.57 -1.97
CA SER A 39 1.57 9.57 -3.03
C SER A 39 2.90 10.30 -3.08
N THR A 40 3.77 10.10 -2.08
CA THR A 40 5.16 10.59 -2.10
C THR A 40 6.09 9.63 -1.37
N GLY A 41 7.37 9.61 -1.76
CA GLY A 41 8.40 8.82 -1.05
C GLY A 41 8.64 9.33 0.38
N GLN A 42 8.53 10.64 0.60
CA GLN A 42 8.68 11.23 1.92
C GLN A 42 7.58 10.79 2.89
N ALA A 43 6.33 10.66 2.42
CA ALA A 43 5.24 10.12 3.24
C ALA A 43 5.49 8.65 3.60
N ALA A 44 5.96 7.84 2.65
CA ALA A 44 6.31 6.45 2.89
C ALA A 44 7.40 6.30 3.95
N GLU A 45 8.51 7.04 3.82
CA GLU A 45 9.62 6.97 4.79
C GLU A 45 9.24 7.49 6.17
N THR A 46 8.38 8.52 6.23
CA THR A 46 7.86 9.04 7.50
C THR A 46 7.00 7.97 8.18
N PHE A 47 6.07 7.36 7.44
CA PHE A 47 5.23 6.28 7.94
C PHE A 47 6.05 5.07 8.42
N ALA A 48 7.10 4.70 7.69
CA ALA A 48 7.99 3.60 8.09
C ALA A 48 8.66 3.86 9.46
N LYS A 49 9.12 5.09 9.69
CA LYS A 49 9.71 5.51 10.97
C LYS A 49 8.70 5.47 12.10
N GLU A 50 7.49 5.97 11.86
CA GLU A 50 6.41 6.00 12.85
C GLU A 50 5.89 4.60 13.19
N MET A 51 5.84 3.68 12.23
CA MET A 51 5.47 2.29 12.46
C MET A 51 6.44 1.54 13.37
N GLY A 52 7.69 1.99 13.49
CA GLY A 52 8.69 1.38 14.36
C GLY A 52 8.95 -0.09 14.04
N THR A 53 9.03 -0.45 12.75
CA THR A 53 9.09 -1.85 12.29
C THR A 53 10.34 -2.60 12.76
N GLY A 54 11.40 -1.87 13.15
CA GLY A 54 12.71 -2.43 13.51
C GLY A 54 13.54 -2.88 12.30
N GLU A 55 12.98 -2.77 11.09
CA GLU A 55 13.64 -3.05 9.82
C GLU A 55 14.01 -1.73 9.14
N GLU A 56 15.12 -1.71 8.40
CA GLU A 56 15.44 -0.58 7.53
C GLU A 56 14.58 -0.68 6.26
N LEU A 57 13.56 0.16 6.18
CA LEU A 57 12.64 0.23 5.04
C LEU A 57 12.92 1.47 4.20
N PHE A 58 12.87 1.29 2.88
CA PHE A 58 13.09 2.36 1.91
C PHE A 58 11.86 2.51 1.01
N ALA A 59 11.61 3.73 0.56
CA ALA A 59 10.52 4.02 -0.37
C ALA A 59 10.98 3.84 -1.83
N ILE A 60 10.33 2.94 -2.57
CA ILE A 60 10.52 2.81 -4.01
C ILE A 60 9.30 3.37 -4.74
N GLY A 61 9.55 4.32 -5.63
CA GLY A 61 8.53 4.95 -6.45
C GLY A 61 8.38 4.25 -7.79
N MET A 62 7.15 3.87 -8.15
CA MET A 62 6.79 3.21 -9.40
C MET A 62 5.57 3.86 -10.05
N ASP A 63 5.35 3.58 -11.34
CA ASP A 63 4.13 3.99 -12.03
C ASP A 63 2.91 3.23 -11.47
N ALA A 64 1.83 3.95 -11.17
CA ALA A 64 0.61 3.35 -10.62
C ALA A 64 0.01 2.30 -11.54
N GLY A 65 0.08 2.52 -12.86
CA GLY A 65 -0.37 1.52 -13.85
C GLY A 65 0.41 0.20 -13.77
N ALA A 66 1.68 0.21 -13.35
CA ALA A 66 2.48 -0.99 -13.22
C ALA A 66 2.11 -1.82 -11.98
N LEU A 67 1.75 -1.17 -10.87
CA LEU A 67 1.24 -1.87 -9.67
C LEU A 67 -0.04 -2.65 -9.98
N ILE A 68 -0.89 -2.09 -10.84
CA ILE A 68 -2.20 -2.62 -11.18
C ILE A 68 -2.09 -3.70 -12.27
N SER A 69 -0.86 -4.06 -12.67
CA SER A 69 -0.62 -5.23 -13.49
C SER A 69 -1.05 -6.50 -12.76
N ASP A 70 -1.63 -7.44 -13.50
CA ASP A 70 -2.11 -8.70 -12.94
C ASP A 70 -0.99 -9.49 -12.23
N ALA A 71 0.26 -9.36 -12.69
CA ALA A 71 1.44 -9.98 -12.08
C ALA A 71 1.70 -9.49 -10.65
N ILE A 72 1.70 -8.17 -10.42
CA ILE A 72 1.94 -7.62 -9.08
C ILE A 72 0.75 -7.89 -8.17
N LEU A 73 -0.47 -7.74 -8.68
CA LEU A 73 -1.68 -8.07 -7.91
C LEU A 73 -1.79 -9.56 -7.58
N SER A 74 -1.30 -10.44 -8.45
CA SER A 74 -1.17 -11.87 -8.14
C SER A 74 -0.15 -12.09 -7.02
N GLY A 75 1.03 -11.45 -7.08
CA GLY A 75 2.01 -11.53 -6.00
C GLY A 75 1.48 -11.01 -4.66
N LEU A 76 0.63 -9.97 -4.68
CA LEU A 76 -0.07 -9.49 -3.49
C LEU A 76 -1.13 -10.46 -2.97
N ARG A 77 -1.84 -11.15 -3.87
CA ARG A 77 -2.77 -12.24 -3.53
C ARG A 77 -2.05 -13.40 -2.84
N ASP A 78 -0.88 -13.80 -3.37
CA ASP A 78 -0.07 -14.89 -2.80
C ASP A 78 0.52 -14.54 -1.42
N THR A 79 0.65 -13.25 -1.10
CA THR A 79 1.17 -12.75 0.19
C THR A 79 0.09 -12.54 1.26
N ALA A 80 -1.15 -13.00 1.02
CA ALA A 80 -2.32 -12.85 1.90
C ALA A 80 -2.68 -11.38 2.22
N VAL A 81 -2.25 -10.45 1.38
CA VAL A 81 -2.63 -9.04 1.47
C VAL A 81 -4.02 -8.90 0.86
N THR A 82 -4.95 -8.36 1.64
CA THR A 82 -6.35 -8.18 1.20
C THR A 82 -6.78 -6.71 1.25
N ARG A 83 -5.94 -5.84 1.83
CA ARG A 83 -6.24 -4.43 2.06
C ARG A 83 -5.00 -3.60 1.75
N LEU A 84 -5.14 -2.64 0.85
CA LEU A 84 -4.10 -1.65 0.57
C LEU A 84 -4.55 -0.30 1.11
N PHE A 85 -3.80 0.26 2.05
CA PHE A 85 -3.98 1.64 2.48
C PHE A 85 -3.30 2.58 1.48
N ILE A 86 -3.99 3.66 1.13
CA ILE A 86 -3.47 4.74 0.30
C ILE A 86 -3.28 5.96 1.19
N ASP A 87 -2.04 6.47 1.24
CA ASP A 87 -1.59 7.54 2.12
C ASP A 87 -2.07 7.37 3.57
N PRO A 88 -1.72 6.23 4.21
CA PRO A 88 -2.09 6.00 5.60
C PRO A 88 -1.41 7.00 6.53
N ALA A 89 -2.11 7.33 7.62
CA ALA A 89 -1.58 8.01 8.77
C ALA A 89 -1.76 7.11 10.01
N ILE A 90 -0.87 7.28 11.00
CA ILE A 90 -0.96 6.60 12.29
C ILE A 90 -1.56 7.58 13.29
N ASP A 91 -2.62 7.15 13.97
CA ASP A 91 -3.17 7.90 15.08
C ASP A 91 -2.19 7.89 16.25
N ALA A 92 -1.82 9.08 16.72
CA ALA A 92 -0.76 9.23 17.73
C ALA A 92 -1.18 8.73 19.11
N ASP A 93 -2.49 8.70 19.41
CA ASP A 93 -3.02 8.33 20.72
C ASP A 93 -3.23 6.81 20.84
N SER A 94 -3.75 6.17 19.79
CA SER A 94 -4.08 4.74 19.77
C SER A 94 -3.04 3.87 19.05
N GLY A 95 -2.25 4.45 18.14
CA GLY A 95 -1.37 3.71 17.23
C GLY A 95 -2.11 3.06 16.05
N ASP A 96 -3.40 3.33 15.87
CA ASP A 96 -4.20 2.77 14.79
C ASP A 96 -3.84 3.40 13.44
N VAL A 97 -3.87 2.58 12.38
CA VAL A 97 -3.64 3.05 11.01
C VAL A 97 -4.97 3.44 10.36
N HIS A 98 -5.05 4.68 9.88
CA HIS A 98 -6.19 5.21 9.16
C HIS A 98 -5.79 5.67 7.77
N GLY A 99 -6.74 5.63 6.84
CA GLY A 99 -6.53 6.07 5.47
C GLY A 99 -7.58 5.50 4.54
N LYS A 100 -7.46 5.83 3.26
CA LYS A 100 -8.32 5.23 2.23
C LYS A 100 -7.88 3.78 2.02
N ILE A 101 -8.84 2.86 2.03
CA ILE A 101 -8.56 1.42 1.90
C ILE A 101 -9.11 0.91 0.58
N LEU A 102 -8.23 0.40 -0.28
CA LEU A 102 -8.63 -0.52 -1.34
C LEU A 102 -8.75 -1.92 -0.75
N ARG A 103 -9.87 -2.58 -1.04
CA ARG A 103 -10.04 -4.01 -0.76
C ARG A 103 -9.71 -4.78 -2.02
N LEU A 104 -8.76 -5.71 -1.91
CA LEU A 104 -8.50 -6.68 -2.95
C LEU A 104 -9.56 -7.76 -2.80
N SER A 105 -10.62 -7.70 -3.59
CA SER A 105 -11.62 -8.76 -3.62
C SER A 105 -10.93 -10.08 -4.01
N PRO A 106 -11.24 -11.21 -3.35
CA PRO A 106 -10.84 -12.50 -3.89
C PRO A 106 -11.50 -12.64 -5.26
N LEU A 107 -10.68 -12.60 -6.32
CA LEU A 107 -11.13 -12.97 -7.65
C LEU A 107 -11.53 -14.44 -7.57
N THR A 108 -12.84 -14.67 -7.65
CA THR A 108 -13.46 -15.99 -7.69
C THR A 108 -13.25 -16.63 -9.04
#